data_AF-A0A434CM73-F1
#
_entry.id   AF-A0A434CM73-F1
#
_cell.length_a   1.000
_cell.length_b   1.000
_cell.length_c   1.000
_cell.angle_alpha   90.00
_cell.angle_beta   90.00
_cell.angle_gamma   90.00
#
_symmetry.space_group_name_H-M   'P 1'
#
loop_
_entity.id
_entity.type
_entity.pdbx_description
1 polymer ?
#
loop_
_entity_poly.entity_id
_entity_poly.type
_entity_poly.pdbx_seq_one_letter_code
_entity_poly.pdbx_strand_id
1 'polypeptide(L)'
;MKSGRFWAWVVFILGAAYFFIPLIATVEFSMRMRRGVYSFDAYQIVLGDPRFQATFGYSVLAALFTIILGVLIVVPAAYWIRLRLPQLRPIVEFITLLPLVIPAIVIVFGYIRMYGSNSPLPFLATDTGTNA
;
A
#
# COMPACT_ATOMS: atom_id res chain seq x y z
N MET A 1 2.98 39.70 15.49
CA MET A 1 3.57 38.49 14.87
C MET A 1 3.91 37.35 15.84
N LYS A 2 3.80 37.49 17.18
CA LYS A 2 4.13 36.40 18.14
C LYS A 2 3.00 35.38 18.39
N SER A 3 1.73 35.79 18.25
CA SER A 3 0.56 34.93 18.52
C SER A 3 0.42 33.76 17.52
N GLY A 4 0.73 33.97 16.24
CA GLY A 4 0.62 32.92 15.21
C GLY A 4 1.58 31.74 15.39
N ARG A 5 2.78 31.98 15.95
CA ARG A 5 3.77 30.92 16.20
C ARG A 5 3.31 29.97 17.30
N PHE A 6 2.67 30.48 18.35
CA PHE A 6 2.12 29.65 19.43
C PHE A 6 1.04 28.71 18.89
N TRP A 7 0.06 29.23 18.16
CA TRP A 7 -1.01 28.43 17.57
C TRP A 7 -0.51 27.40 16.54
N ALA A 8 0.51 27.75 15.75
CA ALA A 8 1.15 26.79 14.84
C ALA A 8 1.74 25.58 15.60
N TRP A 9 2.42 25.82 16.72
CA TRP A 9 2.95 24.74 17.57
C TRP A 9 1.86 23.91 18.23
N VAL A 10 0.77 24.55 18.69
CA VAL A 10 -0.38 23.83 19.26
C VAL A 10 -1.00 22.90 18.22
N VAL A 11 -1.30 23.39 17.02
CA VAL A 11 -1.87 22.57 15.94
C VAL A 11 -0.90 21.45 15.53
N PHE A 12 0.40 21.75 15.43
CA PHE A 12 1.41 20.75 15.12
C PHE A 12 1.46 19.64 16.18
N ILE A 13 1.48 19.98 17.47
CA ILE A 13 1.51 19.00 18.56
C ILE A 13 0.24 18.15 18.56
N LEU A 14 -0.93 18.75 18.35
CA LEU A 14 -2.19 18.01 18.28
C LEU A 14 -2.23 17.06 17.09
N GLY A 15 -1.80 17.51 15.90
CA GLY A 15 -1.71 16.65 14.72
C GLY A 15 -0.69 15.52 14.89
N ALA A 16 0.48 15.82 15.46
CA ALA A 16 1.48 14.82 15.79
C ALA A 16 0.95 13.82 16.82
N ALA A 17 0.30 14.27 17.89
CA ALA A 17 -0.30 13.41 18.90
C ALA A 17 -1.37 12.49 18.28
N TYR A 18 -2.27 13.03 17.45
CA TYR A 18 -3.29 12.26 16.75
C TYR A 18 -2.70 11.14 15.87
N PHE A 19 -1.55 11.38 15.22
CA PHE A 19 -0.87 10.40 14.38
C PHE A 19 0.00 9.41 15.18
N PHE A 20 0.82 9.90 16.11
CA PHE A 20 1.83 9.10 16.80
C PHE A 20 1.29 8.33 18.01
N ILE A 21 0.28 8.84 18.73
CA ILE A 21 -0.27 8.12 19.90
C ILE A 21 -0.79 6.73 19.49
N PRO A 22 -1.60 6.56 18.42
CA PRO A 22 -2.03 5.23 17.98
C PRO A 22 -0.86 4.32 17.62
N LEU A 23 0.19 4.84 16.96
CA LEU A 23 1.37 4.06 16.57
C LEU A 23 2.19 3.63 17.79
N ILE A 24 2.34 4.50 18.79
CA ILE A 24 3.02 4.15 20.04
C ILE A 24 2.18 3.11 20.79
N ALA A 25 0.85 3.28 20.83
CA ALA A 25 -0.05 2.34 21.48
C ALA A 25 -0.03 0.94 20.83
N THR A 26 0.08 0.85 19.50
CA THR A 26 0.20 -0.45 18.82
C THR A 26 1.52 -1.15 19.14
N VAL A 27 2.63 -0.41 19.22
CA VAL A 27 3.94 -0.94 19.64
C VAL A 27 3.93 -1.33 21.12
N GLU A 28 3.31 -0.53 21.97
CA GLU A 28 3.18 -0.86 23.39
C GLU A 28 2.33 -2.12 23.59
N PHE A 29 1.22 -2.23 22.85
CA PHE A 29 0.35 -3.41 22.88
C PHE A 29 1.07 -4.66 22.38
N SER A 30 1.85 -4.57 21.31
CA SER A 30 2.59 -5.72 20.78
C SER A 30 3.63 -6.27 21.77
N MET A 31 4.18 -5.42 22.64
CA MET A 31 5.14 -5.82 23.69
C MET A 31 4.48 -6.33 24.98
N ARG A 32 3.17 -6.17 25.15
CA ARG A 32 2.43 -6.56 26.36
C ARG A 32 1.81 -7.96 26.25
N MET A 33 2.53 -8.90 25.64
CA MET A 33 2.06 -10.29 25.54
C MET A 33 1.98 -10.97 26.91
N ARG A 34 2.94 -10.70 27.81
CA ARG A 34 2.88 -11.13 29.22
C ARG A 34 2.17 -10.07 30.06
N ARG A 35 1.32 -10.50 30.98
CA ARG A 35 0.64 -9.58 31.92
C ARG A 35 1.67 -8.90 32.82
N GLY A 36 1.68 -7.57 32.81
CA GLY A 36 2.48 -6.76 33.73
C GLY A 36 3.96 -6.60 33.38
N VAL A 37 4.43 -7.15 32.25
CA VAL A 37 5.85 -7.05 31.84
C VAL A 37 5.94 -6.82 30.32
N TYR A 38 6.84 -5.94 29.89
CA TYR A 38 7.18 -5.81 28.48
C TYR A 38 8.07 -6.96 28.03
N SER A 39 7.69 -7.64 26.94
CA SER A 39 8.46 -8.73 26.37
C SER A 39 8.40 -8.72 24.84
N PHE A 40 9.39 -9.37 24.21
CA PHE A 40 9.43 -9.57 22.77
C PHE A 40 8.83 -10.93 22.34
N ASP A 41 8.10 -11.61 23.22
CA ASP A 41 7.61 -12.97 22.94
C ASP A 41 6.67 -13.00 21.74
N ALA A 42 5.83 -11.96 21.58
CA ALA A 42 4.94 -11.85 20.44
C ALA A 42 5.72 -11.89 19.12
N TYR A 43 6.87 -11.21 19.07
CA TYR A 43 7.72 -11.22 17.88
C TYR A 43 8.40 -12.57 17.68
N GLN A 44 8.88 -13.23 18.74
CA GLN A 44 9.48 -14.57 18.63
C GLN A 44 8.48 -15.60 18.11
N ILE A 45 7.24 -15.55 18.59
CA ILE A 45 6.18 -16.48 18.19
C ILE A 45 5.75 -16.22 16.73
N VAL A 46 5.49 -14.96 16.39
CA VAL A 46 5.03 -14.59 15.03
C VAL A 46 6.13 -14.83 14.00
N LEU A 47 7.37 -14.42 14.28
CA LEU A 47 8.49 -14.64 13.36
C LEU A 47 8.92 -16.10 13.30
N GLY A 48 8.63 -16.90 14.33
CA GLY A 48 8.84 -18.33 14.35
C GLY A 48 7.77 -19.14 13.61
N ASP A 49 6.60 -18.56 13.30
CA ASP A 49 5.52 -19.23 12.60
C ASP A 49 5.85 -19.38 11.10
N PRO A 50 5.97 -20.62 10.56
CA PRO A 50 6.24 -20.84 9.14
C PRO A 50 5.17 -20.25 8.22
N ARG A 51 3.90 -20.18 8.67
CA ARG A 51 2.81 -19.59 7.89
C ARG A 51 2.99 -18.08 7.75
N PHE A 52 3.36 -17.41 8.85
CA PHE A 52 3.67 -15.99 8.82
C PHE A 52 4.84 -15.72 7.87
N GLN A 53 5.93 -16.48 7.97
CA GLN A 53 7.09 -16.33 7.07
C GLN A 53 6.70 -16.49 5.60
N ALA A 54 5.88 -17.49 5.26
CA ALA A 54 5.42 -17.72 3.90
C ALA A 54 4.58 -16.55 3.37
N THR A 55 3.54 -16.12 4.11
CA THR A 55 2.65 -15.04 3.67
C THR A 55 3.35 -13.67 3.66
N PHE A 56 4.17 -13.38 4.67
CA PHE A 56 4.95 -12.15 4.73
C PHE A 56 5.98 -12.10 3.60
N GLY A 57 6.73 -13.18 3.39
CA GLY A 57 7.70 -13.29 2.30
C GLY A 57 7.06 -13.13 0.93
N TYR A 58 5.90 -13.76 0.70
CA TYR A 58 5.11 -13.57 -0.53
C TYR A 58 4.72 -12.10 -0.73
N SER A 59 4.23 -11.43 0.33
CA SER A 59 3.82 -10.03 0.27
C SER A 59 4.99 -9.09 -0.05
N VAL A 60 6.14 -9.32 0.58
CA VAL A 60 7.37 -8.55 0.32
C VAL A 60 7.84 -8.75 -1.11
N LEU A 61 7.89 -9.99 -1.57
CA LEU A 61 8.29 -10.32 -2.95
C LEU A 61 7.34 -9.67 -3.95
N ALA A 62 6.02 -9.81 -3.77
CA ALA A 62 5.01 -9.18 -4.62
C ALA A 62 5.20 -7.65 -4.66
N ALA A 63 5.36 -7.01 -3.51
CA ALA A 63 5.58 -5.57 -3.43
C ALA A 63 6.84 -5.11 -4.18
N LEU A 64 7.96 -5.83 -4.03
CA LEU A 64 9.20 -5.53 -4.74
C LEU A 64 9.02 -5.64 -6.25
N PHE A 65 8.39 -6.72 -6.74
CA PHE A 65 8.09 -6.89 -8.16
C PHE A 65 7.18 -5.77 -8.68
N THR A 66 6.12 -5.41 -7.95
CA THR A 66 5.23 -4.32 -8.32
C THR A 66 5.96 -2.97 -8.40
N ILE A 67 6.83 -2.66 -7.43
CA ILE A 67 7.61 -1.42 -7.44
C ILE A 67 8.56 -1.37 -8.64
N ILE A 68 9.33 -2.44 -8.85
CA ILE A 68 10.32 -2.50 -9.95
C ILE A 68 9.61 -2.36 -11.30
N LEU A 69 8.58 -3.19 -11.53
CA LEU A 69 7.83 -3.16 -12.78
C LEU A 69 7.10 -1.81 -12.97
N GLY A 70 6.51 -1.28 -11.91
CA GLY A 70 5.85 0.02 -11.91
C GLY A 70 6.81 1.16 -12.28
N VAL A 71 8.00 1.20 -11.68
CA VAL A 71 9.03 2.20 -12.02
C VAL A 71 9.51 2.04 -13.46
N LEU A 72 9.79 0.82 -13.90
CA LEU A 72 10.25 0.52 -15.26
C LEU A 72 9.22 0.90 -16.33
N ILE A 73 7.92 0.91 -16.02
CA ILE A 73 6.88 1.32 -16.95
C ILE A 73 6.60 2.82 -16.84
N VAL A 74 6.36 3.32 -15.62
CA VAL A 74 5.86 4.67 -15.37
C VAL A 74 6.91 5.73 -15.66
N VAL A 75 8.17 5.53 -15.24
CA VAL A 75 9.24 6.52 -15.42
C VAL A 75 9.51 6.81 -16.90
N PRO A 76 9.77 5.83 -17.78
CA PRO A 76 9.96 6.12 -19.19
C PRO A 76 8.69 6.69 -19.82
N ALA A 77 7.49 6.17 -19.50
CA ALA A 77 6.25 6.71 -20.04
C ALA A 77 6.09 8.21 -19.70
N ALA A 78 6.31 8.59 -18.43
CA ALA A 78 6.25 9.98 -17.99
C ALA A 78 7.29 10.87 -18.69
N TYR A 79 8.52 10.36 -18.90
CA TYR A 79 9.56 11.06 -19.64
C TYR A 79 9.15 11.30 -21.11
N TRP A 80 8.67 10.26 -21.78
CA TRP A 80 8.26 10.32 -23.19
C TRP A 80 7.09 11.27 -23.42
N ILE A 81 6.08 11.23 -22.55
CA ILE A 81 4.90 12.11 -22.66
C ILE A 81 5.30 13.57 -22.47
N ARG A 82 6.23 13.87 -21.56
CA ARG A 82 6.67 15.25 -21.30
C ARG A 82 7.56 15.82 -22.39
N LEU A 83 8.41 14.99 -23.01
CA LEU A 83 9.45 15.48 -23.94
C LEU A 83 9.16 15.21 -25.42
N ARG A 84 8.49 14.10 -25.76
CA ARG A 84 8.26 13.70 -27.16
C ARG A 84 6.80 13.77 -27.59
N LEU A 85 5.85 13.48 -26.68
CA LEU A 85 4.43 13.38 -27.00
C LEU A 85 3.54 14.21 -26.05
N PRO A 86 3.71 15.55 -25.99
CA PRO A 86 2.98 16.40 -25.06
C PRO A 86 1.46 16.40 -25.30
N GLN A 87 1.02 16.05 -26.52
CA GLN A 87 -0.39 15.95 -26.90
C GLN A 87 -1.14 14.84 -26.14
N LEU A 88 -0.45 13.77 -25.71
CA LEU A 88 -1.07 12.66 -24.95
C LEU A 88 -1.21 12.96 -23.46
N ARG A 89 -0.61 14.05 -22.99
CA ARG A 89 -0.59 14.41 -21.57
C ARG A 89 -2.00 14.48 -20.94
N PRO A 90 -3.01 15.15 -21.53
CA PRO A 90 -4.33 15.25 -20.91
C PRO A 90 -5.02 13.89 -20.75
N ILE A 91 -4.85 13.00 -21.73
CA ILE A 91 -5.44 11.65 -21.70
C ILE A 91 -4.79 10.82 -20.60
N VAL A 92 -3.46 10.84 -20.52
CA VAL A 92 -2.75 10.07 -19.50
C VAL A 92 -3.04 10.61 -18.10
N GLU A 93 -3.02 11.94 -17.91
CA GLU A 93 -3.41 12.56 -16.64
C GLU A 93 -4.84 12.15 -16.25
N PHE A 94 -5.79 12.19 -17.19
CA PHE A 94 -7.17 11.73 -16.95
C PHE A 94 -7.21 10.26 -16.51
N ILE A 95 -6.59 9.35 -17.26
CA ILE A 95 -6.58 7.92 -16.94
C ILE A 95 -5.93 7.65 -15.58
N THR A 96 -4.82 8.34 -15.26
CA THR A 96 -4.15 8.15 -13.97
C THR A 96 -4.95 8.67 -12.78
N LEU A 97 -5.89 9.61 -13.00
CA LEU A 97 -6.78 10.13 -11.97
C LEU A 97 -8.07 9.30 -11.81
N LEU A 98 -8.48 8.54 -12.82
CA LEU A 98 -9.69 7.70 -12.76
C LEU A 98 -9.75 6.78 -11.52
N PRO A 99 -8.68 6.05 -11.13
CA PRO A 99 -8.74 5.15 -9.97
C PRO A 99 -9.00 5.87 -8.65
N LEU A 100 -8.68 7.16 -8.55
CA LEU A 100 -8.96 7.96 -7.35
C LEU A 100 -10.43 8.33 -7.24
N VAL A 101 -11.11 8.48 -8.37
CA VAL A 101 -12.54 8.84 -8.44
C VAL A 101 -13.43 7.59 -8.27
N ILE A 102 -12.99 6.46 -8.81
CA ILE A 102 -13.73 5.21 -8.74
C ILE A 102 -13.61 4.63 -7.31
N PRO A 103 -14.72 4.29 -6.63
CA PRO A 103 -14.66 3.69 -5.31
C PRO A 103 -13.85 2.40 -5.29
N ALA A 104 -13.05 2.20 -4.24
CA ALA A 104 -12.16 1.03 -4.12
C ALA A 104 -12.91 -0.30 -4.30
N ILE A 105 -14.12 -0.42 -3.74
CA ILE A 105 -14.94 -1.65 -3.85
C ILE A 105 -15.33 -1.97 -5.30
N VAL A 106 -15.59 -0.94 -6.12
CA VAL A 106 -15.94 -1.12 -7.54
C VAL A 106 -14.71 -1.60 -8.32
N ILE A 107 -13.53 -1.04 -8.02
CA ILE A 107 -12.27 -1.49 -8.60
C ILE A 107 -12.01 -2.97 -8.25
N VAL A 108 -12.23 -3.36 -6.99
CA VAL A 108 -12.07 -4.76 -6.54
C VAL A 108 -12.99 -5.70 -7.32
N PHE A 109 -14.29 -5.39 -7.46
CA PHE A 109 -15.19 -6.22 -8.26
C PHE A 109 -14.79 -6.26 -9.74
N GLY A 110 -14.33 -5.14 -10.29
CA GLY A 110 -13.77 -5.09 -11.64
C GLY A 110 -12.58 -6.04 -11.81
N TYR A 111 -11.64 -6.03 -10.86
CA TYR A 111 -10.49 -6.92 -10.87
C TYR A 111 -10.85 -8.39 -10.69
N ILE A 112 -11.76 -8.73 -9.78
CA ILE A 112 -12.22 -10.12 -9.61
C ILE A 112 -12.82 -10.65 -10.92
N ARG A 113 -13.62 -9.84 -11.61
CA ARG A 113 -14.20 -10.23 -12.91
C ARG A 113 -13.13 -10.35 -14.01
N MET A 114 -12.16 -9.44 -14.02
CA MET A 114 -11.14 -9.36 -15.07
C MET A 114 -9.99 -10.36 -14.88
N TYR A 115 -9.70 -10.77 -13.64
CA TYR A 115 -8.58 -11.66 -13.30
C TYR A 115 -8.99 -13.01 -12.71
N GLY A 116 -10.29 -13.26 -12.48
CA GLY A 116 -10.79 -14.56 -12.01
C GLY A 116 -10.79 -15.63 -13.10
N SER A 117 -11.10 -16.88 -12.72
CA SER A 117 -11.05 -18.05 -13.64
C SER A 117 -12.04 -17.98 -14.81
N ASN A 118 -13.07 -17.13 -14.72
CA ASN A 118 -14.02 -16.84 -15.82
C ASN A 118 -13.58 -15.62 -16.65
N SER A 119 -12.31 -15.23 -16.58
CA SER A 119 -11.78 -14.07 -17.29
C SER A 119 -11.75 -14.31 -18.82
N PRO A 120 -11.94 -13.25 -19.63
CA PRO A 120 -11.61 -13.28 -21.05
C PRO A 120 -10.08 -13.45 -21.34
N LEU A 121 -9.28 -13.37 -20.28
CA LEU A 121 -7.87 -13.71 -20.06
C LEU A 121 -7.41 -15.14 -20.41
N PRO A 122 -6.88 -15.54 -21.60
CA PRO A 122 -6.59 -16.97 -21.86
C PRO A 122 -5.50 -17.59 -20.96
N PHE A 123 -4.66 -16.77 -20.33
CA PHE A 123 -3.60 -17.20 -19.40
C PHE A 123 -4.03 -17.23 -17.93
N LEU A 124 -5.30 -16.90 -17.62
CA LEU A 124 -5.84 -16.84 -16.25
C LEU A 124 -6.81 -17.98 -15.94
N ALA A 125 -6.79 -19.04 -16.76
CA ALA A 125 -7.61 -20.23 -16.58
C ALA A 125 -6.99 -21.28 -15.64
N THR A 126 -5.82 -21.00 -15.04
CA THR A 126 -5.10 -21.92 -14.14
C THR A 126 -5.02 -21.36 -12.72
N ASP A 127 -4.97 -22.24 -11.72
CA ASP A 127 -4.89 -21.86 -10.29
C ASP A 127 -3.63 -21.01 -9.98
N THR A 128 -2.52 -21.29 -10.66
CA THR A 128 -1.29 -20.50 -10.57
C THR A 128 -1.40 -19.13 -11.24
N GLY A 129 -2.27 -18.98 -12.23
CA GLY A 129 -2.52 -17.72 -12.93
C GLY A 129 -3.45 -16.80 -12.15
N THR A 130 -4.38 -17.37 -11.38
CA THR A 130 -5.34 -16.62 -10.55
C THR A 130 -4.90 -16.47 -9.10
N ASN A 131 -3.87 -17.21 -8.65
CA ASN A 131 -3.49 -17.36 -7.23
C ASN A 131 -4.72 -17.66 -6.34
N ALA A 132 -5.61 -18.52 -6.84
CA ALA A 132 -6.85 -18.94 -6.18
C ALA A 132 -6.61 -19.99 -5.09
#